data_AF-A0A9E0DM24-F1
#
_entry.id   AF-A0A9E0DM24-F1
#
_cell.length_a   1.000
_cell.length_b   1.000
_cell.length_c   1.000
_cell.angle_alpha   90.00
_cell.angle_beta   90.00
_cell.angle_gamma   90.00
#
_symmetry.space_group_name_H-M   'P 1'
#
loop_
_entity.id
_entity.type
_entity.pdbx_description
1 polymer ?
#
loop_
_entity_poly.entity_id
_entity_poly.type
_entity_poly.pdbx_seq_one_letter_code
_entity_poly.pdbx_strand_id
1 'polypeptide(L)' 'MNSEIYACRMSVDMMHLKKEDMIDEVDEIVGAMEFLEMTEGAQMLFV' A
#
# COMPACT_ATOMS: atom_id res chain seq x y z
N MET A 1 -12.43 -6.53 -13.32
CA MET A 1 -11.03 -6.08 -13.18
C MET A 1 -11.05 -5.04 -12.09
N ASN A 2 -10.64 -5.41 -10.87
CA ASN A 2 -10.48 -4.46 -9.77
C ASN A 2 -8.98 -4.29 -9.55
N SER A 3 -8.52 -3.05 -9.36
CA SER A 3 -7.14 -2.76 -8.98
C SER A 3 -7.04 -2.82 -7.46
N GLU A 4 -5.98 -3.43 -6.94
CA GLU A 4 -5.69 -3.40 -5.50
C GLU A 4 -4.82 -2.18 -5.19
N ILE A 5 -5.21 -1.41 -4.18
CA ILE A 5 -4.58 -0.16 -3.77
C ILE A 5 -4.13 -0.28 -2.32
N TYR A 6 -2.83 -0.15 -2.09
CA TYR A 6 -2.23 -0.27 -0.77
C TYR A 6 -1.54 1.02 -0.35
N ALA A 7 -1.67 1.38 0.92
CA ALA A 7 -0.93 2.48 1.51
C ALA A 7 0.34 1.96 2.20
N CYS A 8 1.45 2.68 2.05
CA CYS A 8 2.72 2.34 2.71
C CYS A 8 2.67 2.64 4.21
N ARG A 9 2.84 1.62 5.06
CA ARG A 9 2.83 1.73 6.53
C ARG A 9 3.75 2.83 7.04
N MET A 10 5.01 2.84 6.58
CA MET A 10 6.00 3.82 7.04
C MET A 10 5.57 5.25 6.72
N SER A 11 5.03 5.51 5.53
CA SER A 11 4.54 6.83 5.14
C SER A 11 3.31 7.25 5.94
N VAL A 12 2.37 6.32 6.17
CA VAL A 12 1.19 6.57 7.01
C VAL A 12 1.61 6.96 8.43
N ASP A 13 2.55 6.22 9.02
CA ASP A 13 3.05 6.49 10.38
C ASP A 13 3.80 7.84 10.45
N MET A 14 4.65 8.14 9.47
CA MET A 14 5.39 9.41 9.37
C MET A 14 4.48 10.63 9.23
N MET A 15 3.34 10.47 8.55
CA MET A 15 2.36 11.54 8.33
C MET A 15 1.28 11.58 9.42
N HIS A 16 1.36 10.71 10.43
CA HIS A 16 0.37 10.59 11.51
C HIS A 16 -1.06 10.35 11.01
N LEU A 17 -1.19 9.61 9.91
CA LEU A 17 -2.48 9.26 9.31
C LEU A 17 -2.99 7.90 9.82
N LYS A 18 -4.26 7.64 9.55
CA LYS A 18 -4.92 6.36 9.82
C LYS A 18 -5.69 5.90 8.59
N LYS A 19 -6.17 4.65 8.65
CA LYS A 19 -6.99 4.05 7.59
C LYS A 19 -8.26 4.86 7.28
N GLU A 20 -8.85 5.46 8.31
CA GLU A 20 -10.03 6.35 8.21
C GLU A 20 -9.77 7.66 7.46
N ASP A 21 -8.51 8.06 7.28
CA ASP A 21 -8.12 9.26 6.54
C ASP A 21 -7.90 8.99 5.03
N MET A 22 -8.07 7.74 4.59
CA MET A 22 -7.85 7.31 3.20
C MET A 22 -9.14 7.33 2.38
N ILE A 23 -9.02 7.24 1.05
CA ILE A 23 -10.17 6.97 0.17
C ILE A 23 -10.67 5.53 0.36
N ASP A 24 -11.95 5.29 0.09
CA ASP A 24 -12.61 3.99 0.28
C ASP A 24 -11.99 2.87 -0.56
N GLU A 25 -11.34 3.22 -1.68
CA GLU A 25 -10.68 2.28 -2.58
C GLU A 25 -9.33 1.77 -2.06
N VAL A 26 -8.77 2.33 -0.98
CA VAL A 26 -7.56 1.75 -0.38
C VAL A 26 -7.96 0.46 0.34
N ASP A 27 -7.40 -0.67 -0.09
CA ASP A 27 -7.69 -1.99 0.47
C ASP A 27 -7.04 -2.17 1.84
N GLU A 28 -5.74 -1.89 1.98
CA GLU A 28 -5.02 -2.10 3.25
C GLU A 28 -3.79 -1.17 3.40
N ILE A 29 -3.28 -1.05 4.64
CA ILE A 29 -1.98 -0.42 4.91
C ILE A 29 -0.94 -1.53 5.12
N VAL A 30 -0.01 -1.66 4.17
CA VAL A 30 0.96 -2.77 4.14
C VAL A 30 2.38 -2.30 4.40
N GLY A 31 3.21 -3.22 4.89
CA GLY A 31 4.65 -3.00 5.02
C GLY A 31 5.38 -3.16 3.67
N ALA A 32 6.61 -2.65 3.59
CA ALA A 32 7.44 -2.81 2.39
C ALA A 32 7.73 -4.29 2.07
N MET A 33 8.04 -5.10 3.09
CA MET A 33 8.33 -6.53 2.90
C MET A 33 7.10 -7.29 2.40
N GLU A 34 5.93 -7.03 3.00
CA GLU A 34 4.66 -7.61 2.60
C GLU A 34 4.33 -7.26 1.13
N PHE A 35 4.49 -6.00 0.74
CA PHE A 35 4.28 -5.59 -0.66
C PHE A 35 5.23 -6.30 -1.63
N LEU A 36 6.49 -6.51 -1.24
CA LEU A 36 7.46 -7.24 -2.06
C LEU A 36 7.10 -8.72 -2.22
N GLU A 37 6.59 -9.37 -1.15
CA GLU A 37 6.10 -10.74 -1.21
C GLU A 37 4.86 -10.86 -2.10
N MET A 38 3.91 -9.92 -1.97
CA MET A 38 2.68 -9.89 -2.78
C MET A 38 2.94 -9.67 -4.27
N THR A 39 4.02 -8.96 -4.60
CA THR A 39 4.40 -8.61 -5.97
C THR A 39 5.52 -9.48 -6.53
N GLU A 40 5.84 -10.59 -5.86
CA GLU A 40 6.88 -11.52 -6.31
C GLU A 40 6.59 -12.00 -7.75
N GLY A 41 7.57 -11.86 -8.64
CA GLY A 41 7.46 -12.23 -10.05
C GLY A 41 6.66 -11.24 -10.92
N ALA A 42 6.11 -10.17 -10.36
CA ALA A 42 5.50 -9.09 -11.13
C ALA A 42 6.54 -8.14 -11.73
N GLN A 43 6.15 -7.42 -12.78
CA GLN A 43 6.95 -6.30 -13.28
C GLN A 43 6.77 -5.09 -12.35
N MET A 44 7.86 -4.66 -11.71
CA MET A 44 7.85 -3.52 -10.81
C MET A 44 8.23 -2.22 -11.53
N LEU A 45 7.46 -1.17 -11.28
CA LEU A 45 7.77 0.19 -11.69
C LEU A 45 7.82 1.07 -10.44
N PHE A 46 8.78 2.00 -10.41
CA PHE A 46 8.90 3.01 -9.36
C PHE A 46 8.78 4.39 -10.02
N VAL A 47 7.86 5.22 -9.50
CA VAL A 47 7.49 6.53 -10.06
C VAL A 47 7.72 7.61 -9.01
#